data_AF-A0A7W7QDM7-F1
#
_entry.id   AF-A0A7W7QDM7-F1
#
_cell.length_a   1.000
_cell.length_b   1.000
_cell.length_c   1.000
_cell.angle_alpha   90.00
_cell.angle_beta   90.00
_cell.angle_gamma   90.00
#
_symmetry.space_group_name_H-M   'P 1'
#
loop_
_entity.id
_entity.type
_entity.pdbx_description
1 polymer ?
#
loop_
_entity_poly.entity_id
_entity_poly.type
_entity_poly.pdbx_seq_one_letter_code
_entity_poly.pdbx_strand_id
1 'polypeptide(L)'
;MTDRQNSSSSTDGTDLVDVVTVLHDQLDNVPLLQLRGAVVLPRGTIVALADGTAVQVQSYHLIAPRTGSEPARLVARVVRVSGDRPERG
;
A
#
# COMPACT_ATOMS: atom_id res chain seq x y z
N MET A 1 -3.66 -3.14 -58.23
CA MET A 1 -3.59 -1.98 -57.31
C MET A 1 -4.79 -2.01 -56.39
N THR A 2 -4.65 -2.56 -55.19
CA THR A 2 -5.56 -2.25 -54.09
C THR A 2 -4.81 -2.52 -52.78
N ASP A 3 -4.13 -1.48 -52.30
CA ASP A 3 -3.56 -1.42 -50.96
C ASP A 3 -4.69 -1.54 -49.93
N ARG A 4 -4.78 -2.67 -49.23
CA ARG A 4 -5.60 -2.76 -48.02
C ARG A 4 -4.72 -2.34 -46.85
N GLN A 5 -5.06 -1.15 -46.37
CA GLN A 5 -4.41 -0.44 -45.29
C GLN A 5 -4.25 -1.31 -44.05
N ASN A 6 -3.02 -1.27 -43.55
CA ASN A 6 -2.55 -1.83 -42.31
C ASN A 6 -3.25 -1.09 -41.14
N SER A 7 -4.31 -1.68 -40.58
CA SER A 7 -4.93 -1.19 -39.35
C SER A 7 -4.05 -1.58 -38.16
N SER A 8 -2.98 -0.80 -37.93
CA SER A 8 -2.26 -0.82 -36.67
C SER A 8 -3.11 -0.08 -35.64
N SER A 9 -4.00 -0.80 -34.94
CA SER A 9 -4.65 -0.27 -33.74
C SER A 9 -3.63 -0.29 -32.60
N SER A 10 -2.82 0.76 -32.53
CA SER A 10 -2.00 1.07 -31.37
C SER A 10 -2.92 1.51 -30.22
N THR A 11 -3.54 0.54 -29.53
CA THR A 11 -4.01 0.80 -28.18
C THR A 11 -2.77 0.93 -27.30
N ASP A 12 -2.32 2.16 -27.08
CA ASP A 12 -1.61 2.54 -25.86
C ASP A 12 -2.58 2.30 -24.69
N GLY A 13 -2.82 1.03 -24.39
CA GLY A 13 -3.50 0.59 -23.19
C GLY A 13 -2.54 0.87 -22.05
N THR A 14 -2.60 2.09 -21.51
CA THR A 14 -2.09 2.30 -20.17
C THR A 14 -2.99 1.48 -19.26
N ASP A 15 -2.62 0.23 -19.00
CA ASP A 15 -3.36 -0.65 -18.10
C ASP A 15 -3.34 0.02 -16.72
N LEU A 16 -4.47 0.65 -16.36
CA LEU A 16 -4.64 1.31 -15.09
C LEU A 16 -4.66 0.24 -14.01
N VAL A 17 -3.67 0.28 -13.13
CA VAL A 17 -3.57 -0.64 -11.99
C VAL A 17 -4.13 0.05 -10.75
N ASP A 18 -5.20 -0.52 -10.19
CA ASP A 18 -5.71 -0.12 -8.88
C ASP A 18 -4.70 -0.49 -7.79
N VAL A 19 -4.42 0.46 -6.88
CA VAL A 19 -3.50 0.26 -5.75
C VAL A 19 -4.23 0.48 -4.44
N VAL A 20 -3.99 -0.42 -3.48
CA VAL A 20 -4.38 -0.22 -2.07
C VAL A 20 -3.14 -0.17 -1.19
N THR A 21 -3.17 0.63 -0.14
CA THR A 21 -2.11 0.65 0.86
C THR A 21 -2.56 -0.13 2.08
N VAL A 22 -1.72 -1.03 2.59
CA VAL A 22 -2.04 -1.85 3.77
C VAL A 22 -0.95 -1.70 4.82
N LEU A 23 -1.31 -1.38 6.05
CA LEU A 23 -0.40 -1.37 7.19
C LEU A 23 -0.43 -2.75 7.85
N HIS A 24 0.72 -3.41 7.94
CA HIS A 24 0.86 -4.71 8.59
C HIS A 24 1.72 -4.61 9.84
N ASP A 25 1.25 -5.20 10.92
CA ASP A 25 2.11 -5.50 12.07
C ASP A 25 3.25 -6.44 11.63
N GLN A 26 4.49 -6.07 11.89
CA GLN A 26 5.63 -6.92 11.57
C GLN A 26 5.71 -8.20 12.40
N LEU A 27 5.18 -8.21 13.62
CA LEU A 27 5.27 -9.36 14.52
C LEU A 27 4.25 -10.42 14.16
N ASP A 28 3.00 -10.00 14.00
CA ASP A 28 1.86 -10.90 13.85
C ASP A 28 1.47 -11.08 12.37
N ASN A 29 2.04 -10.27 11.45
CA ASN A 29 1.69 -10.19 10.03
C ASN A 29 0.17 -9.99 9.78
N VAL A 30 -0.48 -9.28 10.70
CA VAL A 30 -1.90 -8.96 10.64
C VAL A 30 -2.09 -7.58 10.01
N PRO A 31 -3.03 -7.42 9.05
CA PRO A 31 -3.39 -6.10 8.53
C PRO A 31 -4.09 -5.27 9.61
N LEU A 32 -3.59 -4.07 9.87
CA LEU A 32 -4.11 -3.15 10.88
C LEU A 32 -5.01 -2.06 10.27
N LEU A 33 -4.69 -1.65 9.03
CA LEU A 33 -5.40 -0.58 8.31
C LEU A 33 -5.26 -0.78 6.81
N GLN A 34 -6.31 -0.47 6.06
CA GLN A 34 -6.28 -0.43 4.60
C GLN A 34 -6.79 0.92 4.09
N LEU A 35 -6.04 1.53 3.17
CA LEU A 35 -6.35 2.79 2.52
C LEU A 35 -6.52 2.58 1.01
N ARG A 36 -7.48 3.27 0.40
CA ARG A 36 -7.61 3.31 -1.07
C ARG A 36 -6.54 4.21 -1.66
N GLY A 37 -5.91 3.76 -2.74
CA GLY A 37 -4.82 4.47 -3.42
C GLY A 37 -3.44 4.13 -2.87
N ALA A 38 -2.42 4.61 -3.60
CA ALA A 38 -1.02 4.53 -3.21
C ALA A 38 -0.69 5.66 -2.22
N VAL A 39 -0.88 5.40 -0.93
CA VAL A 39 -0.56 6.34 0.15
C VAL A 39 0.82 6.00 0.69
N VAL A 40 1.81 6.83 0.39
CA VAL A 40 3.18 6.67 0.90
C VAL A 40 3.33 7.51 2.16
N LEU A 41 3.42 6.87 3.32
CA LEU A 41 3.80 7.56 4.57
C LEU A 41 5.33 7.48 4.73
N PRO A 42 6.03 8.56 5.07
CA PRO A 42 7.47 8.48 5.32
C PRO A 42 7.85 7.43 6.37
N ARG A 43 9.06 6.85 6.25
CA ARG A 43 9.62 6.01 7.33
C ARG A 43 9.71 6.85 8.60
N GLY A 44 9.32 6.27 9.72
CA GLY A 44 9.29 6.94 11.03
C GLY A 44 7.96 7.63 11.33
N THR A 45 7.05 7.77 10.36
CA THR A 45 5.69 8.28 10.60
C THR A 45 4.98 7.43 11.65
N ILE A 46 4.38 8.12 12.63
CA ILE A 46 3.53 7.53 13.66
C ILE A 46 2.09 7.59 13.17
N VAL A 47 1.41 6.44 13.19
CA VAL A 47 0.01 6.30 12.83
C VAL A 47 -0.75 5.87 14.09
N ALA A 48 -1.74 6.67 14.48
CA ALA A 48 -2.68 6.30 15.51
C ALA A 48 -3.76 5.39 14.90
N LEU A 49 -3.92 4.20 15.49
CA LEU A 49 -4.95 3.24 15.11
C LEU A 49 -6.24 3.51 15.90
N ALA A 50 -7.36 2.98 15.39
CA ALA A 50 -8.68 3.19 15.98
C ALA A 50 -8.82 2.59 17.39
N ASP A 51 -8.00 1.59 17.73
CA ASP A 51 -7.94 0.96 19.06
C ASP A 51 -7.10 1.77 20.07
N GLY A 52 -6.57 2.92 19.68
CA GLY A 52 -5.71 3.77 20.49
C GLY A 52 -4.22 3.39 20.46
N THR A 53 -3.85 2.31 19.77
CA THR A 53 -2.45 1.91 19.59
C THR A 53 -1.74 2.88 18.63
N ALA A 54 -0.51 3.25 18.95
CA ALA A 54 0.38 3.96 18.03
C ALA A 54 1.33 2.97 17.37
N VAL A 55 1.46 3.05 16.04
CA VAL A 55 2.43 2.25 15.27
C VAL A 55 3.34 3.16 14.47
N GLN A 56 4.60 2.75 14.30
CA GLN A 56 5.59 3.47 13.51
C GLN A 56 5.90 2.73 12.22
N VAL A 57 5.86 3.45 11.10
CA VAL A 57 6.25 2.94 9.78
C VAL A 57 7.75 2.66 9.74
N GLN A 58 8.13 1.43 9.38
CA GLN A 58 9.53 1.02 9.23
C GLN A 58 9.96 0.87 7.77
N SER A 59 9.12 0.26 6.93
CA SER A 59 9.48 -0.03 5.54
C SER A 59 8.26 -0.23 4.66
N TYR A 60 8.49 -0.25 3.35
CA TYR A 60 7.48 -0.51 2.33
C TYR A 60 7.93 -1.62 1.38
N HIS A 61 6.96 -2.30 0.80
CA HIS A 61 7.16 -3.10 -0.40
C HIS A 61 5.90 -3.09 -1.23
N LEU A 62 6.06 -3.13 -2.55
CA LEU A 62 4.96 -3.25 -3.49
C LEU A 62 4.76 -4.73 -3.82
N ILE A 63 3.52 -5.20 -3.69
CA ILE A 63 3.10 -6.51 -4.13
C ILE A 63 2.30 -6.33 -5.41
N ALA A 64 2.81 -6.90 -6.50
CA ALA A 64 2.10 -6.92 -7.78
C ALA A 64 0.82 -7.77 -7.67
N PRO A 65 -0.24 -7.41 -8.39
CA PRO A 65 -1.47 -8.19 -8.40
C PRO A 65 -1.22 -9.54 -9.04
N ARG A 66 -1.85 -10.60 -8.51
CA ARG A 66 -1.67 -11.96 -9.05
C ARG A 66 -2.56 -12.21 -10.26
N THR A 67 -3.68 -11.51 -10.34
CA THR A 67 -4.67 -11.59 -11.42
C THR A 67 -5.12 -10.18 -11.80
N GLY A 68 -5.65 -9.99 -13.01
CA GLY A 68 -6.12 -8.67 -13.47
C GLY A 68 -7.33 -8.10 -12.71
N SER A 69 -7.94 -8.88 -11.82
CA SER A 69 -9.03 -8.46 -10.94
C SER A 69 -8.59 -8.10 -9.52
N GLU A 70 -7.33 -8.37 -9.16
CA GLU A 70 -6.77 -8.01 -7.85
C GLU A 70 -6.05 -6.65 -7.95
N PRO A 71 -6.20 -5.74 -6.97
CA PRO A 71 -5.39 -4.53 -6.93
C PRO A 71 -3.94 -4.86 -6.52
N ALA A 72 -2.99 -4.07 -7.00
CA ALA A 72 -1.64 -4.05 -6.43
C ALA A 72 -1.70 -3.55 -4.97
N ARG A 73 -0.76 -3.99 -4.14
CA ARG A 73 -0.73 -3.62 -2.71
C ARG A 73 0.58 -2.94 -2.35
N LEU A 74 0.50 -1.70 -1.87
CA LEU A 74 1.61 -1.04 -1.19
C LEU A 74 1.55 -1.43 0.29
N VAL A 75 2.44 -2.31 0.74
CA VAL A 75 2.42 -2.83 2.11
C VAL A 75 3.43 -2.07 2.97
N ALA A 76 2.91 -1.26 3.89
CA ALA A 76 3.67 -0.61 4.94
C ALA A 76 3.85 -1.59 6.10
N ARG A 77 5.10 -1.88 6.45
CA ARG A 77 5.41 -2.66 7.65
C ARG A 77 5.61 -1.73 8.83
N VAL A 78 4.92 -2.01 9.92
CA VAL A 78 4.91 -1.17 11.11
C VAL A 78 5.30 -1.94 12.38
N VAL A 79 5.76 -1.22 13.39
CA VAL A 79 6.00 -1.74 14.75
C VAL A 79 5.20 -0.92 15.76
N ARG A 80 4.74 -1.56 16.83
CA ARG A 80 4.06 -0.85 17.92
C ARG A 80 5.04 0.11 18.60
N VAL A 81 4.59 1.33 18.88
CA VAL A 81 5.36 2.30 19.65
C VAL A 81 5.10 2.00 21.11
N SER A 82 6.11 1.49 21.81
CA SER A 82 6.07 1.42 23.27
C SER A 82 6.06 2.85 23.79
N GLY A 83 4.89 3.32 24.25
CA GLY A 83 4.82 4.57 24.97
C GLY A 83 5.58 4.41 26.28
N ASP A 84 6.68 5.14 26.43
CA ASP A 84 7.16 5.50 27.75
C ASP A 84 5.96 6.19 28.43
N ARG A 85 5.37 5.55 29.44
CA ARG A 85 4.31 6.20 30.21
C ARG A 85 4.95 7.47 30.78
N PRO A 86 4.42 8.67 30.55
CA PRO A 86 4.83 9.80 31.37
C PRO A 86 4.47 9.40 32.80
N GLU A 87 5.50 9.20 33.64
CA GLU A 87 5.33 9.07 35.08
C GLU A 87 4.54 10.31 35.50
N ARG A 88 3.29 10.10 35.92
CA ARG A 88 2.52 11.15 36.57
C ARG A 88 3.21 11.43 37.90
N GLY A 89 4.01 12.48 37.94
CA GLY A 89 4.40 13.16 39.18
C GLY A 89 3.22 13.88 39.82
#